data_AF-A0A510X9J3-F1
#
_entry.id   AF-A0A510X9J3-F1
#
_cell.length_a   1.000
_cell.length_b   1.000
_cell.length_c   1.000
_cell.angle_alpha   90.00
_cell.angle_beta   90.00
_cell.angle_gamma   90.00
#
_symmetry.space_group_name_H-M   'P 1'
#
loop_
_entity.id
_entity.type
_entity.pdbx_description
1 polymer ?
#
loop_
_entity_poly.entity_id
_entity_poly.type
_entity_poly.pdbx_seq_one_letter_code
_entity_poly.pdbx_strand_id
1 'polypeptide(L)'
;MPDTTDPVRLTELVLRDGHQSLIATRLRTEDMLPVCPALDAIGYHALEVWGGATFDACVRFLKEDPWERLHRLKAALPRTPLQMLLRGQNLVGYRHYADDVVEAFVARAAAGGIDIFRLFDSLNDFRNLEVPLAAVKASGKHAQAALCYTVSPVHDRASFVADAKQLVAMGADSIAIKDMAGLLTPYATYELVAALVDALEVPVHLHTHATSGLAAMCHLKAVEAGCRHLDTCSGAFAGGTSHPASEALVAALQETPQDTGLDLAAIRRLGDGLREVRTKYARFESEFTREDIGVQLNQIPGGMMSNLANQLREQNALSRIQEVFEEIPRVRAELGYPPLVTPNSQIVASQAVMNVLSGERYKAITNEVKRYLLGGYGRAPGPVDEALRSRAVGNQPVAQGRPADQLPAELPRLREAIGDLAEREEDLLTFALFPDIGRDFLAGRREGSLVPEPLEETGTARRPVAEAPPTDFVIDVHGESYEVQITGVGRDVGGRRQVYLSLDGMPEAVVFEPRASQPAPAAAPRARASTAGHVTTAMPGTIVEVLVGVGQRVEEGQAILITEAMKMETEVHARQAGRVEAVHVVKGDRVTPGEVLVEIVAEA
;
A
#
# COMPACT_ATOMS: atom_id res chain seq x y z
N MET A 1 22.93 -25.56 22.75
CA MET A 1 21.80 -25.87 21.84
C MET A 1 20.55 -25.31 22.48
N PRO A 2 19.68 -24.60 21.74
CA PRO A 2 18.42 -24.10 22.28
C PRO A 2 17.62 -25.25 22.86
N ASP A 3 16.84 -24.97 23.91
CA ASP A 3 15.99 -25.99 24.52
C ASP A 3 14.99 -26.50 23.47
N THR A 4 15.12 -27.78 23.13
CA THR A 4 14.27 -28.41 22.13
C THR A 4 12.84 -28.60 22.63
N THR A 5 12.54 -28.24 23.88
CA THR A 5 11.21 -28.35 24.49
C THR A 5 10.48 -27.01 24.64
N ASP A 6 11.11 -25.90 24.25
CA ASP A 6 10.45 -24.60 24.27
C ASP A 6 9.25 -24.57 23.30
N PRO A 7 8.05 -24.18 23.77
CA PRO A 7 6.84 -24.15 22.95
C PRO A 7 6.92 -23.07 21.87
N VAL A 8 6.32 -23.33 20.72
CA VAL A 8 6.16 -22.31 19.67
C VAL A 8 5.11 -21.29 20.08
N ARG A 9 5.44 -20.02 19.88
CA ARG A 9 4.66 -18.83 20.23
C ARG A 9 4.16 -18.15 18.96
N LEU A 10 2.87 -17.84 18.92
CA LEU A 10 2.23 -17.26 17.74
C LEU A 10 1.88 -15.78 17.95
N THR A 11 2.22 -14.95 16.97
CA THR A 11 1.70 -13.59 16.84
C THR A 11 0.56 -13.59 15.84
N GLU A 12 -0.65 -13.25 16.26
CA GLU A 12 -1.84 -13.30 15.41
C GLU A 12 -2.07 -11.94 14.73
N LEU A 13 -2.24 -11.98 13.40
CA LEU A 13 -2.19 -10.81 12.52
C LEU A 13 -3.56 -10.36 11.98
N VAL A 14 -4.66 -11.01 12.38
CA VAL A 14 -5.99 -10.74 11.81
C VAL A 14 -6.45 -9.29 11.94
N LEU A 15 -6.02 -8.56 12.97
CA LEU A 15 -6.41 -7.17 13.21
C LEU A 15 -5.53 -6.15 12.46
N ARG A 16 -4.45 -6.59 11.78
CA ARG A 16 -3.55 -5.73 10.98
C ARG A 16 -3.24 -6.34 9.61
N ASP A 17 -2.28 -7.26 9.53
CA ASP A 17 -1.76 -7.69 8.22
C ASP A 17 -2.72 -8.59 7.43
N GLY A 18 -3.53 -9.37 8.13
CA GLY A 18 -4.50 -10.28 7.48
C GLY A 18 -5.49 -9.51 6.61
N HIS A 19 -6.15 -8.52 7.19
CA HIS A 19 -7.10 -7.68 6.45
C HIS A 19 -6.42 -6.66 5.53
N GLN A 20 -5.21 -6.21 5.86
CA GLN A 20 -4.39 -5.40 4.94
C GLN A 20 -4.12 -6.15 3.63
N SER A 21 -3.88 -7.47 3.72
CA SER A 21 -3.54 -8.31 2.57
C SER A 21 -4.76 -8.74 1.74
N LEU A 22 -5.90 -9.00 2.40
CA LEU A 22 -7.05 -9.64 1.74
C LEU A 22 -8.22 -8.69 1.42
N ILE A 23 -8.45 -7.67 2.24
CA ILE A 23 -9.57 -6.73 2.08
C ILE A 23 -9.12 -5.27 2.08
N ALA A 24 -7.96 -5.00 1.49
CA ALA A 24 -7.41 -3.65 1.30
C ALA A 24 -7.39 -2.79 2.58
N THR A 25 -7.13 -3.41 3.73
CA THR A 25 -7.06 -2.72 5.04
C THR A 25 -8.38 -2.12 5.51
N ARG A 26 -9.53 -2.67 5.08
CA ARG A 26 -10.85 -2.08 5.35
C ARG A 26 -11.53 -2.55 6.63
N LEU A 27 -10.96 -3.48 7.38
CA LEU A 27 -11.59 -3.93 8.63
C LEU A 27 -11.78 -2.75 9.60
N ARG A 28 -13.02 -2.52 10.01
CA ARG A 28 -13.45 -1.39 10.85
C ARG A 28 -13.35 -1.71 12.34
N THR A 29 -13.12 -0.69 13.16
CA THR A 29 -13.01 -0.85 14.62
C THR A 29 -14.28 -1.48 15.21
N GLU A 30 -15.46 -1.12 14.71
CA GLU A 30 -16.75 -1.67 15.17
C GLU A 30 -16.89 -3.18 14.99
N ASP A 31 -16.22 -3.75 13.98
CA ASP A 31 -16.19 -5.19 13.71
C ASP A 31 -15.04 -5.92 14.40
N MET A 32 -13.97 -5.20 14.76
CA MET A 32 -12.85 -5.76 15.53
C MET A 32 -13.22 -5.99 17.01
N LEU A 33 -13.91 -5.04 17.64
CA LEU A 33 -14.12 -5.05 19.08
C LEU A 33 -14.92 -6.27 19.60
N PRO A 34 -15.99 -6.74 18.93
CA PRO A 34 -16.75 -7.90 19.41
C PRO A 34 -15.93 -9.19 19.50
N VAL A 35 -14.89 -9.35 18.67
CA VAL A 35 -14.03 -10.55 18.67
C VAL A 35 -12.82 -10.44 19.60
N CYS A 36 -12.51 -9.25 20.10
CA CYS A 36 -11.34 -8.99 20.96
C CYS A 36 -11.30 -9.84 22.23
N PRO A 37 -12.39 -10.00 23.02
CA PRO A 37 -12.35 -10.83 24.23
C PRO A 37 -11.97 -12.29 23.96
N ALA A 38 -12.41 -12.84 22.81
CA ALA A 38 -12.07 -14.19 22.40
C ALA A 38 -10.61 -14.28 21.95
N LEU A 39 -10.12 -13.32 21.15
CA LEU A 39 -8.70 -13.20 20.77
C LEU A 39 -7.78 -13.15 22.00
N ASP A 40 -8.11 -12.28 22.96
CA ASP A 40 -7.33 -12.08 24.18
C ASP A 40 -7.30 -13.31 25.10
N ALA A 41 -8.27 -14.23 24.95
CA ALA A 41 -8.38 -15.45 25.75
C ALA A 41 -7.56 -16.62 25.22
N ILE A 42 -7.11 -16.59 23.96
CA ILE A 42 -6.39 -17.71 23.34
C ILE A 42 -5.01 -17.92 23.98
N GLY A 43 -4.32 -16.84 24.36
CA GLY A 43 -2.95 -16.91 24.87
C GLY A 43 -1.87 -16.74 23.79
N TYR A 44 -2.17 -16.00 22.72
CA TYR A 44 -1.17 -15.59 21.74
C TYR A 44 0.01 -14.83 22.40
N HIS A 45 1.18 -14.90 21.79
CA HIS A 45 2.35 -14.14 22.24
C HIS A 45 2.14 -12.64 22.08
N ALA A 46 1.53 -12.25 20.97
CA ALA A 46 1.14 -10.89 20.68
C ALA A 46 -0.02 -10.86 19.67
N LEU A 47 -0.72 -9.74 19.62
CA LEU A 47 -1.66 -9.41 18.54
C LEU A 47 -1.08 -8.25 17.78
N GLU A 48 -0.84 -8.41 16.47
CA GLU A 48 -0.49 -7.27 15.65
C GLU A 48 -1.77 -6.55 15.22
N VAL A 49 -1.93 -5.32 15.70
CA VAL A 49 -3.20 -4.59 15.60
C VAL A 49 -3.09 -3.21 14.95
N TRP A 50 -1.86 -2.75 14.70
CA TRP A 50 -1.60 -1.36 14.36
C TRP A 50 -0.38 -1.15 13.47
N GLY A 51 -0.23 0.06 12.93
CA GLY A 51 0.84 0.39 12.00
C GLY A 51 0.59 -0.15 10.58
N GLY A 52 1.63 -0.28 9.76
CA GLY A 52 1.45 -0.57 8.33
C GLY A 52 0.50 0.43 7.65
N ALA A 53 -0.44 -0.05 6.85
CA ALA A 53 -1.41 0.80 6.14
C ALA A 53 -2.64 1.18 6.99
N THR A 54 -2.80 0.61 8.19
CA THR A 54 -4.01 0.81 9.01
C THR A 54 -4.25 2.27 9.37
N PHE A 55 -3.19 3.02 9.65
CA PHE A 55 -3.30 4.43 10.05
C PHE A 55 -3.85 5.29 8.90
N ASP A 56 -3.25 5.22 7.70
CA ASP A 56 -3.76 5.92 6.51
C ASP A 56 -5.17 5.45 6.15
N ALA A 57 -5.45 4.13 6.23
CA ALA A 57 -6.77 3.61 5.91
C ALA A 57 -7.87 4.14 6.86
N CYS A 58 -7.56 4.24 8.15
CA CYS A 58 -8.46 4.85 9.15
C CYS A 58 -8.84 6.27 8.76
N VAL A 59 -7.85 7.13 8.53
CA VAL A 59 -8.07 8.56 8.24
C VAL A 59 -8.70 8.76 6.86
N ARG A 60 -8.20 8.05 5.85
CA ARG A 60 -8.56 8.29 4.45
C ARG A 60 -9.89 7.67 4.07
N PHE A 61 -10.12 6.41 4.41
CA PHE A 61 -11.22 5.61 3.87
C PHE A 61 -12.28 5.28 4.91
N LEU A 62 -11.86 4.83 6.09
CA LEU A 62 -12.80 4.42 7.14
C LEU A 62 -13.35 5.62 7.90
N LYS A 63 -12.70 6.78 7.79
CA LYS A 63 -13.02 7.98 8.57
C LYS A 63 -13.16 7.68 10.07
N GLU A 64 -12.27 6.84 10.55
CA GLU A 64 -12.12 6.50 11.97
C GLU A 64 -10.82 7.10 12.47
N ASP A 65 -10.79 7.55 13.73
CA ASP A 65 -9.54 8.02 14.34
C ASP A 65 -8.67 6.81 14.68
N PRO A 66 -7.47 6.68 14.09
CA PRO A 66 -6.61 5.55 14.37
C PRO A 66 -6.24 5.49 15.86
N TRP A 67 -5.97 6.63 16.52
CA TRP A 67 -5.56 6.66 17.93
C TRP A 67 -6.68 6.17 18.84
N GLU A 68 -7.93 6.56 18.54
CA GLU A 68 -9.09 6.03 19.24
C GLU A 68 -9.24 4.52 19.01
N ARG A 69 -8.98 4.03 17.79
CA ARG A 69 -8.93 2.58 17.53
C ARG A 69 -7.90 1.91 18.44
N LEU A 70 -6.70 2.45 18.58
CA LEU A 70 -5.67 1.89 19.47
C LEU A 70 -6.15 1.82 20.92
N HIS A 71 -6.68 2.92 21.46
CA HIS A 71 -7.17 2.97 22.84
C HIS A 71 -8.29 1.96 23.10
N ARG A 72 -9.25 1.86 22.17
CA ARG A 72 -10.36 0.91 22.28
C ARG A 72 -9.89 -0.54 22.17
N LEU A 73 -8.94 -0.82 21.29
CA LEU A 73 -8.32 -2.15 21.17
C LEU A 73 -7.54 -2.50 22.44
N LYS A 74 -6.74 -1.58 23.00
CA LYS A 74 -6.02 -1.83 24.26
C LYS A 74 -6.96 -2.10 25.43
N ALA A 75 -8.08 -1.37 25.50
CA ALA A 75 -9.11 -1.62 26.50
C ALA A 75 -9.77 -3.00 26.33
N ALA A 76 -9.98 -3.45 25.09
CA ALA A 76 -10.60 -4.74 24.77
C ALA A 76 -9.63 -5.94 24.80
N LEU A 77 -8.32 -5.69 24.78
CA LEU A 77 -7.23 -6.68 24.75
C LEU A 77 -6.25 -6.44 25.92
N PRO A 78 -6.70 -6.56 27.19
CA PRO A 78 -5.89 -6.17 28.34
C PRO A 78 -4.75 -7.13 28.66
N ARG A 79 -4.82 -8.40 28.24
CA ARG A 79 -3.83 -9.44 28.61
C ARG A 79 -2.73 -9.61 27.57
N THR A 80 -3.10 -9.55 26.29
CA THR A 80 -2.19 -9.89 25.20
C THR A 80 -1.39 -8.66 24.76
N PRO A 81 -0.05 -8.74 24.65
CA PRO A 81 0.78 -7.65 24.13
C PRO A 81 0.32 -7.19 22.74
N LEU A 82 0.24 -5.87 22.53
CA LEU A 82 -0.10 -5.30 21.23
C LEU A 82 1.16 -5.00 20.43
N GLN A 83 1.24 -5.52 19.22
CA GLN A 83 2.32 -5.27 18.27
C GLN A 83 1.88 -4.28 17.18
N MET A 84 2.82 -3.45 16.72
CA MET A 84 2.68 -2.67 15.50
C MET A 84 3.85 -2.86 14.53
N LEU A 85 3.58 -2.65 13.24
CA LEU A 85 4.61 -2.49 12.21
C LEU A 85 4.92 -1.00 12.00
N LEU A 86 6.18 -0.60 12.19
CA LEU A 86 6.62 0.79 12.04
C LEU A 86 7.82 0.88 11.08
N ARG A 87 7.70 1.71 10.04
CA ARG A 87 8.76 1.91 9.06
C ARG A 87 9.73 2.98 9.55
N GLY A 88 10.67 2.60 10.42
CA GLY A 88 11.80 3.44 10.85
C GLY A 88 11.50 4.94 10.93
N GLN A 89 12.28 5.72 10.17
CA GLN A 89 12.16 7.18 10.06
C GLN A 89 10.90 7.70 9.34
N ASN A 90 10.16 6.81 8.66
CA ASN A 90 8.93 7.14 7.95
C ASN A 90 7.67 6.86 8.77
N LEU A 91 7.80 6.23 9.94
CA LEU A 91 6.69 5.86 10.80
C LEU A 91 5.62 5.05 10.03
N VAL A 92 4.44 5.64 9.89
CA VAL A 92 3.28 5.13 9.12
C VAL A 92 2.91 6.04 7.94
N GLY A 93 3.74 7.04 7.64
CA GLY A 93 3.54 7.97 6.51
C GLY A 93 4.57 7.76 5.40
N TYR A 94 4.58 8.62 4.36
CA TYR A 94 5.22 8.32 3.08
C TYR A 94 6.59 8.98 2.80
N ARG A 95 7.11 9.78 3.74
CA ARG A 95 8.44 10.42 3.65
C ARG A 95 9.23 10.20 4.93
N HIS A 96 10.50 10.61 4.95
CA HIS A 96 11.25 10.72 6.21
C HIS A 96 10.71 11.91 7.00
N TYR A 97 10.62 11.74 8.31
CA TYR A 97 10.25 12.79 9.26
C TYR A 97 11.47 13.19 10.09
N ALA A 98 11.49 14.42 10.58
CA ALA A 98 12.46 14.84 11.58
C ALA A 98 12.30 14.03 12.87
N ASP A 99 13.37 13.99 13.66
CA ASP A 99 13.45 13.13 14.85
C ASP A 99 12.40 13.49 15.91
N ASP A 100 12.05 14.77 16.05
CA ASP A 100 11.04 15.22 17.01
C ASP A 100 9.66 14.61 16.73
N VAL A 101 9.30 14.44 15.45
CA VAL A 101 8.06 13.74 15.04
C VAL A 101 8.16 12.25 15.34
N VAL A 102 9.31 11.62 15.09
CA VAL A 102 9.52 10.18 15.33
C VAL A 102 9.43 9.85 16.81
N GLU A 103 10.14 10.61 17.65
CA GLU A 103 10.12 10.45 19.10
C GLU A 103 8.71 10.65 19.67
N ALA A 104 8.03 11.72 19.27
CA ALA A 104 6.66 12.00 19.73
C ALA A 104 5.68 10.91 19.30
N PHE A 105 5.78 10.41 18.05
CA PHE A 105 4.91 9.34 17.58
C PHE A 105 5.12 8.05 18.36
N VAL A 106 6.37 7.62 18.56
CA VAL A 106 6.68 6.39 19.30
C VAL A 106 6.22 6.50 20.75
N ALA A 107 6.48 7.63 21.41
CA ALA A 107 6.04 7.88 22.77
C ALA A 107 4.51 7.81 22.90
N ARG A 108 3.77 8.41 21.93
CA ARG A 108 2.30 8.37 21.92
C ARG A 108 1.75 6.98 21.62
N ALA A 109 2.33 6.25 20.68
CA ALA A 109 1.94 4.87 20.39
C ALA A 109 2.18 3.95 21.60
N ALA A 110 3.31 4.12 22.30
CA ALA A 110 3.62 3.36 23.50
C ALA A 110 2.65 3.66 24.65
N ALA A 111 2.32 4.95 24.85
CA ALA A 111 1.33 5.39 25.84
C ALA A 111 -0.10 4.90 25.51
N GLY A 112 -0.44 4.82 24.22
CA GLY A 112 -1.74 4.32 23.74
C GLY A 112 -1.92 2.80 23.89
N GLY A 113 -0.83 2.05 24.11
CA GLY A 113 -0.89 0.63 24.47
C GLY A 113 -0.10 -0.31 23.57
N ILE A 114 0.69 0.19 22.62
CA ILE A 114 1.62 -0.66 21.87
C ILE A 114 2.74 -1.13 22.80
N ASP A 115 2.96 -2.44 22.80
CA ASP A 115 3.93 -3.13 23.64
C ASP A 115 5.17 -3.58 22.83
N ILE A 116 4.96 -3.96 21.56
CA ILE A 116 6.01 -4.43 20.65
C ILE A 116 6.03 -3.56 19.38
N PHE A 117 7.18 -2.97 19.10
CA PHE A 117 7.40 -2.20 17.88
C PHE A 117 8.28 -3.00 16.93
N ARG A 118 7.69 -3.49 15.83
CA ARG A 118 8.44 -4.08 14.73
C ARG A 118 8.96 -2.98 13.82
N LEU A 119 10.23 -2.64 13.98
CA LEU A 119 10.94 -1.59 13.25
C LEU A 119 11.59 -2.19 12.00
N PHE A 120 11.28 -1.65 10.82
CA PHE A 120 11.95 -2.02 9.57
C PHE A 120 12.33 -0.79 8.75
N ASP A 121 13.40 -0.93 7.96
CA ASP A 121 13.76 0.02 6.91
C ASP A 121 13.56 -0.64 5.55
N SER A 122 13.06 0.13 4.57
CA SER A 122 12.72 -0.43 3.26
C SER A 122 13.94 -0.85 2.42
N LEU A 123 15.13 -0.35 2.74
CA LEU A 123 16.41 -0.66 2.11
C LEU A 123 17.32 -1.50 2.99
N ASN A 124 16.86 -1.90 4.18
CA ASN A 124 17.74 -2.40 5.26
C ASN A 124 18.88 -1.43 5.59
N ASP A 125 18.66 -0.11 5.45
CA ASP A 125 19.60 0.91 5.91
C ASP A 125 19.32 1.26 7.38
N PHE A 126 20.01 0.57 8.29
CA PHE A 126 19.70 0.65 9.72
C PHE A 126 20.01 2.00 10.37
N ARG A 127 20.69 2.93 9.69
CA ARG A 127 20.80 4.32 10.15
C ARG A 127 19.41 4.94 10.33
N ASN A 128 18.46 4.60 9.46
CA ASN A 128 17.06 5.02 9.56
C ASN A 128 16.30 4.40 10.74
N LEU A 129 16.92 3.46 11.48
CA LEU A 129 16.33 2.83 12.66
C LEU A 129 16.90 3.35 13.98
N GLU A 130 17.97 4.16 13.97
CA GLU A 130 18.66 4.63 15.18
C GLU A 130 17.70 5.35 16.14
N VAL A 131 17.03 6.40 15.67
CA VAL A 131 16.08 7.20 16.46
C VAL A 131 14.83 6.45 16.87
N PRO A 132 14.08 5.76 15.98
CA PRO A 132 12.88 5.03 16.40
C PRO A 132 13.22 3.89 17.36
N LEU A 133 14.36 3.19 17.20
CA LEU A 133 14.79 2.16 18.14
C LEU A 133 15.07 2.78 19.51
N ALA A 134 15.86 3.86 19.58
CA ALA A 134 16.12 4.58 20.83
C ALA A 134 14.83 5.07 21.50
N ALA A 135 13.88 5.61 20.74
CA ALA A 135 12.58 6.07 21.25
C ALA A 135 11.73 4.93 21.84
N VAL A 136 11.75 3.74 21.21
CA VAL A 136 11.05 2.55 21.73
C VAL A 136 11.67 2.10 23.05
N LYS A 137 13.00 2.04 23.12
CA LYS A 137 13.73 1.69 24.34
C LYS A 137 13.49 2.71 25.46
N ALA A 138 13.50 4.01 25.14
CA ALA A 138 13.20 5.07 26.09
C ALA A 138 11.77 4.99 26.63
N SER A 139 10.83 4.46 25.85
CA SER A 139 9.45 4.21 26.26
C SER A 139 9.27 2.91 27.07
N GLY A 140 10.34 2.16 27.32
CA GLY A 140 10.30 0.89 28.05
C GLY A 140 9.55 -0.23 27.32
N LYS A 141 9.45 -0.15 25.99
CA LYS A 141 8.74 -1.13 25.14
C LYS A 141 9.73 -2.03 24.41
N HIS A 142 9.21 -3.11 23.81
CA HIS A 142 10.02 -4.11 23.12
C HIS A 142 10.35 -3.65 21.69
N ALA A 143 11.65 -3.49 21.40
CA ALA A 143 12.13 -3.11 20.07
C ALA A 143 12.46 -4.37 19.26
N GLN A 144 11.57 -4.75 18.35
CA GLN A 144 11.81 -5.83 17.40
C GLN A 144 12.34 -5.24 16.09
N ALA A 145 13.62 -5.45 15.78
CA ALA A 145 14.18 -4.99 14.50
C ALA A 145 13.96 -6.05 13.41
N ALA A 146 13.63 -5.61 12.19
CA ALA A 146 13.27 -6.51 11.11
C ALA A 146 14.25 -6.43 9.92
N LEU A 147 14.65 -7.59 9.43
CA LEU A 147 15.37 -7.79 8.18
C LEU A 147 14.34 -7.96 7.06
N CYS A 148 14.28 -7.02 6.11
CA CYS A 148 13.48 -7.25 4.91
C CYS A 148 14.17 -8.31 4.05
N TYR A 149 13.59 -9.51 3.99
CA TYR A 149 14.15 -10.62 3.24
C TYR A 149 13.95 -10.42 1.74
N THR A 150 15.00 -10.68 0.96
CA THR A 150 14.94 -10.63 -0.50
C THR A 150 16.03 -11.49 -1.13
N VAL A 151 15.85 -11.86 -2.40
CA VAL A 151 16.81 -12.67 -3.16
C VAL A 151 17.41 -11.82 -4.28
N SER A 152 18.73 -11.66 -4.28
CA SER A 152 19.46 -10.94 -5.33
C SER A 152 20.97 -11.26 -5.25
N PRO A 153 21.78 -10.84 -6.24
CA PRO A 153 23.23 -11.05 -6.21
C PRO A 153 23.98 -10.37 -5.05
N VAL A 154 23.35 -9.41 -4.34
CA VAL A 154 23.99 -8.66 -3.24
C VAL A 154 23.46 -9.04 -1.85
N HIS A 155 22.49 -9.96 -1.79
CA HIS A 155 21.90 -10.42 -0.53
C HIS A 155 22.17 -11.92 -0.37
N ASP A 156 22.84 -12.29 0.71
CA ASP A 156 23.10 -13.68 1.05
C ASP A 156 22.90 -13.94 2.54
N ARG A 157 23.02 -15.21 2.96
CA ARG A 157 22.85 -15.59 4.36
C ARG A 157 23.86 -14.87 5.28
N ALA A 158 25.11 -14.71 4.84
CA ALA A 158 26.13 -14.09 5.67
C ALA A 158 25.85 -12.60 5.87
N SER A 159 25.37 -11.89 4.84
CA SER A 159 24.94 -10.50 4.96
C SER A 159 23.77 -10.36 5.92
N PHE A 160 22.73 -11.19 5.82
CA PHE A 160 21.60 -11.15 6.77
C PHE A 160 22.01 -11.42 8.22
N VAL A 161 22.97 -12.33 8.47
CA VAL A 161 23.49 -12.57 9.82
C VAL A 161 24.29 -11.37 10.33
N ALA A 162 25.10 -10.73 9.48
CA ALA A 162 25.83 -9.53 9.84
C ALA A 162 24.89 -8.36 10.18
N ASP A 163 23.86 -8.16 9.35
CA ASP A 163 22.80 -7.18 9.55
C ASP A 163 22.07 -7.41 10.88
N ALA A 164 21.72 -8.66 11.20
CA ALA A 164 21.08 -9.00 12.46
C ALA A 164 21.96 -8.66 13.68
N LYS A 165 23.26 -8.95 13.61
CA LYS A 165 24.22 -8.60 14.68
C LYS A 165 24.32 -7.09 14.85
N GLN A 166 24.31 -6.32 13.76
CA GLN A 166 24.29 -4.87 13.83
C GLN A 166 23.02 -4.37 14.55
N LEU A 167 21.86 -4.88 14.19
CA LEU A 167 20.59 -4.51 14.83
C LEU A 167 20.55 -4.85 16.33
N VAL A 168 21.09 -6.01 16.73
CA VAL A 168 21.24 -6.35 18.15
C VAL A 168 22.19 -5.40 18.86
N ALA A 169 23.33 -5.06 18.25
CA ALA A 169 24.27 -4.09 18.80
C ALA A 169 23.67 -2.67 18.94
N MET A 170 22.70 -2.33 18.10
CA MET A 170 21.92 -1.09 18.22
C MET A 170 20.88 -1.12 19.35
N GLY A 171 20.61 -2.30 19.94
CA GLY A 171 19.71 -2.46 21.09
C GLY A 171 18.37 -3.15 20.79
N ALA A 172 18.26 -3.87 19.67
CA ALA A 172 17.07 -4.68 19.38
C ALA A 172 16.89 -5.82 20.41
N ASP A 173 15.66 -6.00 20.89
CA ASP A 173 15.28 -7.04 21.86
C ASP A 173 14.94 -8.39 21.18
N SER A 174 14.70 -8.36 19.87
CA SER A 174 14.48 -9.54 19.02
C SER A 174 14.68 -9.17 17.55
N ILE A 175 14.94 -10.16 16.71
CA ILE A 175 15.08 -9.98 15.25
C ILE A 175 13.93 -10.66 14.53
N ALA A 176 13.25 -9.96 13.63
CA ALA A 176 12.26 -10.52 12.73
C ALA A 176 12.82 -10.69 11.31
N ILE A 177 12.69 -11.88 10.73
CA ILE A 177 12.85 -12.08 9.29
C ILE A 177 11.51 -11.69 8.65
N LYS A 178 11.49 -10.55 7.95
CA LYS A 178 10.30 -10.04 7.27
C LYS A 178 10.35 -10.40 5.78
N ASP A 179 9.77 -11.54 5.44
CA ASP A 179 9.55 -11.96 4.07
C ASP A 179 8.19 -11.46 3.55
N MET A 180 8.17 -10.18 3.16
CA MET A 180 6.97 -9.45 2.74
C MET A 180 6.31 -9.97 1.45
N ALA A 181 7.03 -10.75 0.63
CA ALA A 181 6.52 -11.27 -0.63
C ALA A 181 6.25 -12.79 -0.58
N GLY A 182 6.81 -13.51 0.41
CA GLY A 182 6.72 -14.98 0.47
C GLY A 182 7.76 -15.67 -0.43
N LEU A 183 8.98 -15.12 -0.44
CA LEU A 183 10.12 -15.57 -1.24
C LEU A 183 10.90 -16.72 -0.60
N LEU A 184 10.86 -16.85 0.72
CA LEU A 184 11.54 -17.90 1.43
C LEU A 184 11.08 -19.27 0.93
N THR A 185 12.05 -20.11 0.59
CA THR A 185 11.82 -21.54 0.38
C THR A 185 12.12 -22.30 1.66
N PRO A 186 11.57 -23.52 1.85
CA PRO A 186 11.70 -24.22 3.14
C PRO A 186 13.16 -24.44 3.56
N TYR A 187 14.02 -24.89 2.65
CA TYR A 187 15.43 -25.15 2.97
C TYR A 187 16.23 -23.87 3.16
N ALA A 188 15.98 -22.81 2.38
CA ALA A 188 16.59 -21.50 2.63
C ALA A 188 16.17 -20.96 4.01
N THR A 189 14.92 -21.19 4.42
CA THR A 189 14.43 -20.83 5.74
C THR A 189 15.19 -21.56 6.83
N TYR A 190 15.32 -22.89 6.73
CA TYR A 190 16.08 -23.68 7.70
C TYR A 190 17.50 -23.14 7.86
N GLU A 191 18.20 -22.94 6.74
CA GLU A 191 19.59 -22.51 6.76
C GLU A 191 19.79 -21.10 7.31
N LEU A 192 18.91 -20.15 6.96
CA LEU A 192 18.98 -18.77 7.45
C LEU A 192 18.62 -18.71 8.94
N VAL A 193 17.53 -19.35 9.34
CA VAL A 193 17.07 -19.36 10.74
C VAL A 193 18.10 -20.02 11.64
N ALA A 194 18.65 -21.18 11.25
CA ALA A 194 19.66 -21.87 12.05
C ALA A 194 20.90 -20.99 12.26
N ALA A 195 21.35 -20.29 11.21
CA ALA A 195 22.49 -19.38 11.30
C ALA A 195 22.20 -18.16 12.19
N LEU A 196 20.98 -17.61 12.17
CA LEU A 196 20.59 -16.50 13.04
C LEU A 196 20.44 -16.94 14.50
N VAL A 197 19.81 -18.09 14.75
CA VAL A 197 19.65 -18.64 16.11
C VAL A 197 21.00 -19.01 16.74
N ASP A 198 21.96 -19.51 15.95
CA ASP A 198 23.33 -19.77 16.43
C ASP A 198 24.11 -18.47 16.72
N ALA A 199 23.88 -17.43 15.91
CA ALA A 199 24.66 -16.21 15.95
C ALA A 199 24.16 -15.14 16.94
N LEU A 200 22.95 -15.26 17.47
CA LEU A 200 22.26 -14.22 18.25
C LEU A 200 21.79 -14.76 19.60
N GLU A 201 21.84 -13.91 20.63
CA GLU A 201 21.31 -14.22 21.96
C GLU A 201 19.84 -13.82 22.13
N VAL A 202 19.31 -13.01 21.21
CA VAL A 202 17.92 -12.53 21.22
C VAL A 202 17.01 -13.45 20.39
N PRO A 203 15.69 -13.50 20.66
CA PRO A 203 14.77 -14.32 19.89
C PRO A 203 14.72 -13.93 18.40
N VAL A 204 14.60 -14.95 17.55
CA VAL A 204 14.33 -14.81 16.11
C VAL A 204 12.84 -15.08 15.86
N HIS A 205 12.21 -14.18 15.12
CA HIS A 205 10.81 -14.26 14.69
C HIS A 205 10.75 -14.44 13.17
N LEU A 206 9.82 -15.25 12.67
CA LEU A 206 9.58 -15.39 11.23
C LEU A 206 8.22 -14.81 10.85
N HIS A 207 8.24 -13.90 9.88
CA HIS A 207 7.08 -13.31 9.24
C HIS A 207 7.16 -13.59 7.73
N THR A 208 6.25 -14.41 7.21
CA THR A 208 6.24 -14.78 5.79
C THR A 208 4.82 -14.88 5.24
N HIS A 209 4.60 -14.24 4.11
CA HIS A 209 3.33 -14.33 3.39
C HIS A 209 3.19 -15.68 2.68
N ALA A 210 1.98 -16.21 2.63
CA ALA A 210 1.61 -17.47 2.00
C ALA A 210 1.44 -17.39 0.48
N THR A 211 1.87 -16.29 -0.14
CA THR A 211 1.63 -15.98 -1.56
C THR A 211 2.13 -17.11 -2.46
N SER A 212 3.31 -17.66 -2.18
CA SER A 212 3.91 -18.75 -2.97
C SER A 212 3.35 -20.15 -2.66
N GLY A 213 2.49 -20.28 -1.64
CA GLY A 213 2.09 -21.57 -1.07
C GLY A 213 3.17 -22.24 -0.19
N LEU A 214 4.35 -21.63 -0.03
CA LEU A 214 5.49 -22.26 0.68
C LEU A 214 5.55 -21.92 2.17
N ALA A 215 4.87 -20.87 2.63
CA ALA A 215 5.05 -20.29 3.95
C ALA A 215 4.83 -21.27 5.12
N ALA A 216 3.84 -22.16 5.05
CA ALA A 216 3.60 -23.15 6.11
C ALA A 216 4.75 -24.16 6.23
N MET A 217 5.36 -24.55 5.10
CA MET A 217 6.57 -25.39 5.10
C MET A 217 7.79 -24.61 5.63
N CYS A 218 7.89 -23.33 5.32
CA CYS A 218 8.91 -22.44 5.88
C CYS A 218 8.78 -22.30 7.40
N HIS A 219 7.55 -22.17 7.93
CA HIS A 219 7.30 -22.18 9.38
C HIS A 219 7.81 -23.47 10.02
N LEU A 220 7.46 -24.65 9.47
CA LEU A 220 7.95 -25.92 10.01
C LEU A 220 9.48 -25.99 9.99
N LYS A 221 10.12 -25.58 8.89
CA LYS A 221 11.57 -25.53 8.78
C LYS A 221 12.22 -24.51 9.71
N ALA A 222 11.56 -23.40 10.01
CA ALA A 222 12.03 -22.45 11.00
C ALA A 222 11.99 -23.06 12.42
N VAL A 223 10.92 -23.78 12.77
CA VAL A 223 10.81 -24.47 14.08
C VAL A 223 11.91 -25.50 14.25
N GLU A 224 12.14 -26.34 13.22
CA GLU A 224 13.23 -27.32 13.19
C GLU A 224 14.62 -26.67 13.31
N ALA A 225 14.78 -25.44 12.81
CA ALA A 225 16.00 -24.66 12.90
C ALA A 225 16.16 -23.86 14.21
N GLY A 226 15.21 -23.98 15.15
CA GLY A 226 15.27 -23.35 16.46
C GLY A 226 14.48 -22.05 16.63
N CYS A 227 13.76 -21.59 15.60
CA CYS A 227 12.82 -20.47 15.76
C CYS A 227 11.64 -20.89 16.66
N ARG A 228 11.18 -19.96 17.51
CA ARG A 228 10.04 -20.18 18.41
C ARG A 228 8.94 -19.15 18.28
N HIS A 229 9.11 -18.13 17.43
CA HIS A 229 8.13 -17.07 17.28
C HIS A 229 7.72 -16.95 15.82
N LEU A 230 6.46 -17.24 15.54
CA LEU A 230 5.91 -17.26 14.19
C LEU A 230 4.71 -16.33 14.09
N ASP A 231 4.63 -15.60 12.99
CA ASP A 231 3.47 -14.79 12.66
C ASP A 231 2.44 -15.64 11.92
N THR A 232 1.21 -15.71 12.41
CA THR A 232 0.11 -16.44 11.77
C THR A 232 -1.13 -15.56 11.67
N CYS A 233 -2.09 -15.99 10.86
CA CYS A 233 -3.37 -15.32 10.78
C CYS A 233 -4.51 -16.32 11.01
N SER A 234 -5.61 -15.89 11.61
CA SER A 234 -6.82 -16.71 11.71
C SER A 234 -7.21 -17.23 10.32
N GLY A 235 -7.64 -18.48 10.21
CA GLY A 235 -8.09 -19.10 8.96
C GLY A 235 -9.20 -18.34 8.22
N ALA A 236 -9.88 -17.39 8.87
CA ALA A 236 -10.80 -16.46 8.23
C ALA A 236 -10.12 -15.41 7.34
N PHE A 237 -8.86 -15.05 7.64
CA PHE A 237 -8.05 -14.05 6.95
C PHE A 237 -6.64 -14.58 6.60
N ALA A 238 -6.47 -15.90 6.51
CA ALA A 238 -5.19 -16.54 6.17
C ALA A 238 -5.13 -16.96 4.68
N GLY A 239 -3.93 -17.38 4.25
CA GLY A 239 -3.67 -17.91 2.91
C GLY A 239 -3.49 -16.84 1.83
N GLY A 240 -3.03 -17.27 0.65
CA GLY A 240 -2.73 -16.37 -0.46
C GLY A 240 -1.77 -15.27 -0.03
N THR A 241 -2.11 -14.02 -0.32
CA THR A 241 -1.30 -12.86 0.05
C THR A 241 -1.24 -12.58 1.55
N SER A 242 -1.98 -13.31 2.40
CA SER A 242 -1.89 -13.21 3.85
C SER A 242 -0.84 -14.19 4.40
N HIS A 243 -1.02 -14.67 5.64
CA HIS A 243 -0.10 -15.54 6.37
C HIS A 243 -0.65 -16.96 6.51
N PRO A 244 0.18 -17.95 6.91
CA PRO A 244 -0.29 -19.28 7.28
C PRO A 244 -1.36 -19.24 8.37
N ALA A 245 -2.33 -20.16 8.30
CA ALA A 245 -3.43 -20.24 9.25
C ALA A 245 -2.93 -20.66 10.65
N SER A 246 -3.33 -19.92 11.68
CA SER A 246 -3.05 -20.24 13.09
C SER A 246 -3.52 -21.67 13.43
N GLU A 247 -4.71 -22.05 12.99
CA GLU A 247 -5.30 -23.38 13.21
C GLU A 247 -4.42 -24.51 12.67
N ALA A 248 -3.87 -24.34 11.46
CA ALA A 248 -3.09 -25.37 10.81
C ALA A 248 -1.76 -25.61 11.53
N LEU A 249 -1.12 -24.54 12.01
CA LEU A 249 0.15 -24.65 12.74
C LEU A 249 -0.04 -25.22 14.14
N VAL A 250 -1.09 -24.81 14.86
CA VAL A 250 -1.43 -25.39 16.17
C VAL A 250 -1.69 -26.89 16.03
N ALA A 251 -2.49 -27.30 15.03
CA ALA A 251 -2.75 -28.72 14.77
C ALA A 251 -1.48 -29.50 14.38
N ALA A 252 -0.58 -28.89 13.60
CA ALA A 252 0.65 -29.54 13.15
C ALA A 252 1.67 -29.78 14.27
N LEU A 253 1.68 -28.93 15.30
CA LEU A 253 2.62 -29.01 16.42
C LEU A 253 2.03 -29.70 17.66
N GLN A 254 0.74 -30.04 17.64
CA GLN A 254 0.07 -30.71 18.76
C GLN A 254 0.78 -32.03 19.10
N GLU A 255 0.99 -32.30 20.39
CA GLU A 255 1.70 -33.50 20.90
C GLU A 255 3.17 -33.61 20.47
N THR A 256 3.74 -32.57 19.86
CA THR A 256 5.18 -32.48 19.60
C THR A 256 5.91 -31.78 20.76
N PRO A 257 7.25 -31.88 20.87
CA PRO A 257 7.99 -31.14 21.89
C PRO A 257 7.85 -29.62 21.81
N GLN A 258 7.41 -29.08 20.66
CA GLN A 258 7.20 -27.64 20.45
C GLN A 258 5.72 -27.27 20.38
N ASP A 259 4.83 -28.09 20.94
CA ASP A 259 3.40 -27.81 21.04
C ASP A 259 3.15 -26.38 21.55
N THR A 260 2.23 -25.67 20.89
CA THR A 260 1.91 -24.29 21.23
C THR A 260 1.11 -24.19 22.54
N GLY A 261 0.43 -25.27 22.94
CA GLY A 261 -0.49 -25.30 24.08
C GLY A 261 -1.78 -24.50 23.88
N LEU A 262 -2.03 -23.96 22.68
CA LEU A 262 -3.22 -23.16 22.39
C LEU A 262 -4.44 -24.05 22.10
N ASP A 263 -5.63 -23.63 22.54
CA ASP A 263 -6.88 -24.35 22.30
C ASP A 263 -7.33 -24.20 20.83
N LEU A 264 -7.04 -25.21 20.02
CA LEU A 264 -7.45 -25.28 18.61
C LEU A 264 -8.96 -25.11 18.41
N ALA A 265 -9.79 -25.65 19.30
CA ALA A 265 -11.24 -25.52 19.19
C ALA A 265 -11.71 -24.09 19.46
N ALA A 266 -11.07 -23.38 20.40
CA ALA A 266 -11.33 -21.95 20.64
C ALA A 266 -10.92 -21.10 19.43
N ILE A 267 -9.75 -21.34 18.85
CA ILE A 267 -9.28 -20.64 17.65
C ILE A 267 -10.24 -20.88 16.47
N ARG A 268 -10.68 -22.13 16.27
CA ARG A 268 -11.62 -22.49 15.21
C ARG A 268 -12.95 -21.73 15.33
N ARG A 269 -13.51 -21.64 16.55
CA ARG A 269 -14.76 -20.90 16.82
C ARG A 269 -14.61 -19.41 16.57
N LEU A 270 -13.49 -18.82 17.00
CA LEU A 270 -13.15 -17.43 16.69
C LEU A 270 -13.08 -17.20 15.17
N GLY A 271 -12.42 -18.11 14.45
CA GLY A 271 -12.35 -18.08 12.99
C GLY A 271 -13.72 -18.13 12.30
N ASP A 272 -14.69 -18.88 12.84
CA ASP A 272 -16.05 -18.89 12.29
C ASP A 272 -16.73 -17.51 12.39
N GLY A 273 -16.63 -16.85 13.55
CA GLY A 273 -17.17 -15.49 13.72
C GLY A 273 -16.47 -14.46 12.83
N LEU A 274 -15.16 -14.57 12.66
CA LEU A 274 -14.40 -13.70 11.76
C LEU A 274 -14.78 -13.90 10.27
N ARG A 275 -15.15 -15.13 9.85
CA ARG A 275 -15.65 -15.34 8.49
C ARG A 275 -16.98 -14.64 8.25
N GLU A 276 -17.87 -14.66 9.23
CA GLU A 276 -19.12 -13.91 9.16
C GLU A 276 -18.86 -12.40 9.02
N VAL A 277 -17.96 -11.84 9.84
CA VAL A 277 -17.52 -10.45 9.73
C VAL A 277 -16.97 -10.15 8.33
N ARG A 278 -16.10 -11.02 7.80
CA ARG A 278 -15.47 -10.84 6.49
C ARG A 278 -16.49 -10.69 5.35
N THR A 279 -17.67 -11.32 5.44
CA THR A 279 -18.71 -11.21 4.40
C THR A 279 -19.17 -9.76 4.15
N LYS A 280 -19.10 -8.89 5.16
CA LYS A 280 -19.41 -7.46 5.03
C LYS A 280 -18.46 -6.73 4.08
N TYR A 281 -17.25 -7.26 3.90
CA TYR A 281 -16.16 -6.62 3.16
C TYR A 281 -15.97 -7.18 1.76
N ALA A 282 -16.96 -7.92 1.21
CA ALA A 282 -16.87 -8.60 -0.06
C ALA A 282 -16.39 -7.70 -1.23
N ARG A 283 -16.78 -6.42 -1.24
CA ARG A 283 -16.35 -5.42 -2.23
C ARG A 283 -14.83 -5.21 -2.29
N PHE A 284 -14.13 -5.47 -1.19
CA PHE A 284 -12.70 -5.21 -1.07
C PHE A 284 -11.85 -6.48 -1.22
N GLU A 285 -12.48 -7.64 -1.45
CA GLU A 285 -11.77 -8.88 -1.68
C GLU A 285 -10.85 -8.78 -2.89
N SER A 286 -9.59 -9.18 -2.70
CA SER A 286 -8.62 -9.20 -3.80
C SER A 286 -8.84 -10.41 -4.71
N GLU A 287 -8.84 -10.19 -6.03
CA GLU A 287 -8.83 -11.27 -7.03
C GLU A 287 -7.52 -12.11 -6.98
N PHE A 288 -6.49 -11.59 -6.31
CA PHE A 288 -5.16 -12.19 -6.18
C PHE A 288 -4.96 -12.88 -4.81
N THR A 289 -6.04 -13.25 -4.12
CA THR A 289 -6.00 -13.96 -2.82
C THR A 289 -5.62 -15.44 -2.92
N ARG A 290 -5.28 -15.95 -4.10
CA ARG A 290 -4.81 -17.33 -4.29
C ARG A 290 -3.29 -17.40 -4.28
N GLU A 291 -2.79 -18.61 -4.15
CA GLU A 291 -1.36 -18.88 -4.31
C GLU A 291 -0.91 -18.52 -5.73
N ASP A 292 0.21 -17.80 -5.82
CA ASP A 292 0.88 -17.42 -7.05
C ASP A 292 2.38 -17.70 -6.92
N ILE A 293 2.82 -18.79 -7.54
CA ILE A 293 4.24 -19.17 -7.58
C ILE A 293 5.09 -18.19 -8.41
N GLY A 294 4.47 -17.37 -9.27
CA GLY A 294 5.14 -16.33 -10.05
C GLY A 294 5.92 -15.34 -9.20
N VAL A 295 5.56 -15.18 -7.92
CA VAL A 295 6.30 -14.35 -6.95
C VAL A 295 7.76 -14.81 -6.78
N GLN A 296 8.06 -16.10 -6.96
CA GLN A 296 9.43 -16.63 -6.91
C GLN A 296 10.28 -16.16 -8.10
N LEU A 297 9.65 -15.72 -9.20
CA LEU A 297 10.31 -15.23 -10.40
C LEU A 297 10.41 -13.70 -10.39
N ASN A 298 9.28 -13.02 -10.16
CA ASN A 298 9.19 -11.57 -10.28
C ASN A 298 9.48 -10.83 -8.95
N GLN A 299 9.39 -11.52 -7.81
CA GLN A 299 9.54 -10.98 -6.45
C GLN A 299 8.57 -9.85 -6.08
N ILE A 300 7.45 -9.73 -6.80
CA ILE A 300 6.43 -8.70 -6.62
C ILE A 300 5.45 -9.16 -5.53
N PRO A 301 5.30 -8.41 -4.41
CA PRO A 301 4.28 -8.74 -3.41
C PRO A 301 2.85 -8.73 -4.00
N GLY A 302 1.97 -9.62 -3.55
CA GLY A 302 0.67 -9.82 -4.22
C GLY A 302 -0.23 -8.58 -4.31
N GLY A 303 -0.28 -7.74 -3.26
CA GLY A 303 -1.04 -6.49 -3.28
C GLY A 303 -0.53 -5.46 -4.29
N MET A 304 0.68 -5.62 -4.79
CA MET A 304 1.26 -4.78 -5.83
C MET A 304 0.90 -5.28 -7.24
N MET A 305 0.73 -6.59 -7.43
CA MET A 305 0.29 -7.16 -8.71
C MET A 305 -1.11 -6.67 -9.09
N SER A 306 -2.03 -6.60 -8.13
CA SER A 306 -3.39 -6.08 -8.36
C SER A 306 -3.37 -4.59 -8.74
N ASN A 307 -2.58 -3.79 -8.03
CA ASN A 307 -2.39 -2.37 -8.33
C ASN A 307 -1.82 -2.17 -9.73
N LEU A 308 -0.81 -2.96 -10.11
CA LEU A 308 -0.19 -2.90 -11.43
C LEU A 308 -1.18 -3.24 -12.56
N ALA A 309 -1.96 -4.31 -12.38
CA ALA A 309 -2.99 -4.70 -13.33
C ALA A 309 -4.07 -3.62 -13.49
N ASN A 310 -4.51 -3.00 -12.39
CA ASN A 310 -5.46 -1.88 -12.42
C ASN A 310 -4.87 -0.68 -13.18
N GLN A 311 -3.62 -0.28 -12.89
CA GLN A 311 -2.94 0.83 -13.56
C GLN A 311 -2.80 0.61 -15.07
N LEU A 312 -2.50 -0.63 -15.49
CA LEU A 312 -2.42 -0.97 -16.91
C LEU A 312 -3.81 -0.99 -17.57
N ARG A 313 -4.87 -1.43 -16.87
CA ARG A 313 -6.25 -1.38 -17.38
C ARG A 313 -6.72 0.05 -17.61
N GLU A 314 -6.46 0.96 -16.68
CA GLU A 314 -6.79 2.39 -16.80
C GLU A 314 -6.14 3.03 -18.05
N GLN A 315 -4.99 2.49 -18.48
CA GLN A 315 -4.24 2.94 -19.64
C GLN A 315 -4.50 2.10 -20.91
N ASN A 316 -5.49 1.20 -20.88
CA ASN A 316 -5.80 0.26 -21.97
C ASN A 316 -4.59 -0.59 -22.42
N ALA A 317 -3.67 -0.89 -21.50
CA ALA A 317 -2.40 -1.55 -21.76
C ALA A 317 -2.21 -2.86 -20.97
N LEU A 318 -3.29 -3.46 -20.46
CA LEU A 318 -3.24 -4.72 -19.69
C LEU A 318 -2.56 -5.85 -20.48
N SER A 319 -2.69 -5.88 -21.80
CA SER A 319 -2.03 -6.86 -22.67
C SER A 319 -0.50 -6.84 -22.57
N ARG A 320 0.09 -5.75 -22.06
CA ARG A 320 1.54 -5.54 -21.91
C ARG A 320 2.08 -5.92 -20.53
N ILE A 321 1.26 -6.53 -19.66
CA ILE A 321 1.66 -6.87 -18.28
C ILE A 321 2.90 -7.78 -18.21
N GLN A 322 3.06 -8.69 -19.19
CA GLN A 322 4.24 -9.56 -19.24
C GLN A 322 5.53 -8.78 -19.52
N GLU A 323 5.49 -7.80 -20.42
CA GLU A 323 6.64 -6.90 -20.66
C GLU A 323 7.02 -6.16 -19.38
N VAL A 324 6.04 -5.77 -18.56
CA VAL A 324 6.30 -5.09 -17.28
C VAL A 324 6.95 -6.05 -16.27
N PHE A 325 6.51 -7.30 -16.20
CA PHE A 325 7.13 -8.31 -15.34
C PHE A 325 8.58 -8.62 -15.73
N GLU A 326 8.91 -8.54 -17.01
CA GLU A 326 10.29 -8.70 -17.49
C GLU A 326 11.16 -7.45 -17.23
N GLU A 327 10.56 -6.26 -17.18
CA GLU A 327 11.26 -5.00 -16.95
C GLU A 327 11.54 -4.74 -15.46
N ILE A 328 10.67 -5.18 -14.55
CA ILE A 328 10.82 -4.98 -13.10
C ILE A 328 12.18 -5.47 -12.56
N PRO A 329 12.63 -6.70 -12.84
CA PRO A 329 13.94 -7.17 -12.39
C PRO A 329 15.11 -6.33 -12.92
N ARG A 330 14.98 -5.73 -14.11
CA ARG A 330 16.02 -4.88 -14.72
C ARG A 330 16.11 -3.54 -14.00
N VAL A 331 14.98 -2.87 -13.82
CA VAL A 331 14.89 -1.61 -13.06
C VAL A 331 15.40 -1.82 -11.63
N ARG A 332 15.00 -2.93 -10.99
CA ARG A 332 15.49 -3.28 -9.65
C ARG A 332 17.01 -3.44 -9.59
N ALA A 333 17.62 -4.10 -10.58
CA ALA A 333 19.07 -4.26 -10.64
C ALA A 333 19.78 -2.91 -10.79
N GLU A 334 19.28 -2.04 -11.68
CA GLU A 334 19.85 -0.71 -11.93
C GLU A 334 19.72 0.23 -10.72
N LEU A 335 18.74 -0.01 -9.84
CA LEU A 335 18.58 0.70 -8.57
C LEU A 335 19.36 0.06 -7.41
N GLY A 336 20.23 -0.91 -7.65
CA GLY A 336 21.07 -1.53 -6.61
C GLY A 336 20.33 -2.55 -5.75
N TYR A 337 19.38 -3.27 -6.35
CA TYR A 337 18.65 -4.39 -5.75
C TYR A 337 17.88 -4.09 -4.45
N PRO A 338 17.11 -2.99 -4.35
CA PRO A 338 16.32 -2.74 -3.14
C PRO A 338 15.35 -3.91 -2.86
N PRO A 339 15.09 -4.26 -1.59
CA PRO A 339 13.96 -5.09 -1.22
C PRO A 339 12.66 -4.43 -1.74
N LEU A 340 11.79 -5.22 -2.36
CA LEU A 340 10.52 -4.74 -2.91
C LEU A 340 9.45 -4.66 -1.82
N VAL A 341 9.69 -3.79 -0.84
CA VAL A 341 8.73 -3.39 0.19
C VAL A 341 8.39 -1.90 0.02
N THR A 342 7.25 -1.44 0.52
CA THR A 342 6.85 -0.03 0.39
C THR A 342 7.91 0.90 1.01
N PRO A 343 8.35 1.97 0.31
CA PRO A 343 7.86 2.44 -0.99
C PRO A 343 8.56 1.86 -2.22
N ASN A 344 9.71 1.19 -2.07
CA ASN A 344 10.57 0.72 -3.16
C ASN A 344 9.85 -0.17 -4.18
N SER A 345 8.92 -0.99 -3.71
CA SER A 345 8.05 -1.80 -4.56
C SER A 345 7.33 -0.95 -5.61
N GLN A 346 6.63 0.11 -5.18
CA GLN A 346 5.94 1.05 -6.06
C GLN A 346 6.93 1.79 -6.97
N ILE A 347 8.06 2.26 -6.43
CA ILE A 347 9.07 3.02 -7.19
C ILE A 347 9.57 2.19 -8.38
N VAL A 348 9.94 0.93 -8.14
CA VAL A 348 10.48 0.03 -9.16
C VAL A 348 9.42 -0.28 -10.23
N ALA A 349 8.19 -0.66 -9.85
CA ALA A 349 7.21 -1.05 -10.87
C ALA A 349 6.60 0.10 -11.62
N SER A 350 6.36 1.25 -11.00
CA SER A 350 5.88 2.41 -11.75
C SER A 350 6.89 2.83 -12.80
N GLN A 351 8.18 2.85 -12.47
CA GLN A 351 9.23 3.10 -13.46
C GLN A 351 9.27 2.01 -14.56
N ALA A 352 9.09 0.74 -14.20
CA ALA A 352 9.00 -0.34 -15.18
C ALA A 352 7.81 -0.17 -16.14
N VAL A 353 6.62 0.17 -15.64
CA VAL A 353 5.44 0.48 -16.46
C VAL A 353 5.75 1.66 -17.39
N MET A 354 6.36 2.74 -16.89
CA MET A 354 6.72 3.88 -17.72
C MET A 354 7.70 3.50 -18.83
N ASN A 355 8.70 2.67 -18.54
CA ASN A 355 9.64 2.17 -19.54
C ASN A 355 8.92 1.37 -20.63
N VAL A 356 8.00 0.48 -20.25
CA VAL A 356 7.21 -0.32 -21.19
C VAL A 356 6.28 0.57 -22.01
N LEU A 357 5.45 1.40 -21.38
CA LEU A 357 4.43 2.21 -22.06
C LEU A 357 5.02 3.26 -22.99
N SER A 358 6.16 3.86 -22.62
CA SER A 358 6.85 4.83 -23.47
C SER A 358 7.63 4.20 -24.62
N GLY A 359 7.88 2.89 -24.56
CA GLY A 359 8.69 2.15 -25.55
C GLY A 359 10.19 2.42 -25.47
N GLU A 360 10.65 3.22 -24.50
CA GLU A 360 12.05 3.59 -24.31
C GLU A 360 12.38 3.65 -22.81
N ARG A 361 13.41 2.91 -22.39
CA ARG A 361 13.80 2.84 -20.97
C ARG A 361 14.29 4.21 -20.48
N TYR A 362 13.75 4.67 -19.35
CA TYR A 362 14.10 5.91 -18.69
C TYR A 362 13.91 7.18 -19.53
N LYS A 363 13.03 7.15 -20.54
CA LYS A 363 12.64 8.35 -21.29
C LYS A 363 12.05 9.43 -20.38
N ALA A 364 11.23 9.00 -19.43
CA ALA A 364 10.79 9.80 -18.30
C ALA A 364 11.17 9.05 -17.02
N ILE A 365 11.72 9.79 -16.05
CA ILE A 365 12.20 9.27 -14.77
C ILE A 365 11.39 9.93 -13.67
N THR A 366 10.78 9.14 -12.80
CA THR A 366 9.94 9.66 -11.71
C THR A 366 10.76 10.43 -10.68
N ASN A 367 10.12 11.36 -9.97
CA ASN A 367 10.74 12.13 -8.90
C ASN A 367 11.20 11.22 -7.76
N GLU A 368 10.50 10.12 -7.49
CA GLU A 368 10.87 9.14 -6.49
C GLU A 368 12.12 8.36 -6.90
N VAL A 369 12.28 8.00 -8.18
CA VAL A 369 13.54 7.41 -8.68
C VAL A 369 14.67 8.40 -8.57
N LYS A 370 14.48 9.67 -8.97
CA LYS A 370 15.49 10.73 -8.79
C LYS A 370 15.88 10.87 -7.31
N ARG A 371 14.89 10.96 -6.41
CA ARG A 371 15.10 11.05 -4.95
C ARG A 371 15.84 9.82 -4.40
N TYR A 372 15.49 8.62 -4.85
CA TYR A 372 16.20 7.39 -4.50
C TYR A 372 17.67 7.46 -4.89
N LEU A 373 17.96 7.88 -6.13
CA LEU A 373 19.32 8.01 -6.65
C LEU A 373 20.15 9.09 -5.93
N LEU A 374 19.49 10.06 -5.29
CA LEU A 374 20.11 11.06 -4.41
C LEU A 374 20.26 10.60 -2.96
N GLY A 375 19.86 9.37 -2.63
CA GLY A 375 19.92 8.82 -1.28
C GLY A 375 18.76 9.26 -0.37
N GLY A 376 17.71 9.86 -0.91
CA GLY A 376 16.59 10.44 -0.15
C GLY A 376 15.68 9.45 0.59
N TYR A 377 15.94 8.14 0.47
CA TYR A 377 15.30 7.05 1.22
C TYR A 377 16.30 6.26 2.07
N GLY A 378 17.59 6.58 2.00
CA GLY A 378 18.68 5.79 2.58
C GLY A 378 19.65 5.28 1.51
N ARG A 379 20.59 4.44 1.94
CA ARG A 379 21.62 3.82 1.10
C ARG A 379 21.06 2.57 0.41
N ALA A 380 21.23 2.51 -0.91
CA ALA A 380 20.90 1.31 -1.68
C ALA A 380 21.77 0.11 -1.21
N PRO A 381 21.22 -1.12 -1.20
CA PRO A 381 21.97 -2.31 -0.76
C PRO A 381 23.18 -2.64 -1.64
N GLY A 382 23.05 -2.44 -2.95
CA GLY A 382 24.07 -2.74 -3.94
C GLY A 382 24.48 -1.52 -4.78
N PRO A 383 25.40 -1.72 -5.74
CA PRO A 383 25.80 -0.67 -6.67
C PRO A 383 24.61 -0.24 -7.55
N VAL A 384 24.44 1.07 -7.68
CA VAL A 384 23.45 1.69 -8.57
C VAL A 384 24.09 1.90 -9.94
N ASP A 385 23.29 1.82 -11.01
CA ASP A 385 23.76 2.11 -12.37
C ASP A 385 24.12 3.60 -12.52
N GLU A 386 25.38 3.85 -12.85
CA GLU A 386 25.94 5.19 -12.95
C GLU A 386 25.39 5.98 -14.15
N ALA A 387 25.08 5.31 -15.25
CA ALA A 387 24.50 5.97 -16.42
C ALA A 387 23.06 6.42 -16.13
N LEU A 388 22.29 5.59 -15.44
CA LEU A 388 20.97 5.94 -14.92
C LEU A 388 21.05 7.10 -13.94
N ARG A 389 21.96 7.06 -12.96
CA ARG A 389 22.14 8.15 -12.00
C ARG A 389 22.48 9.47 -12.70
N SER A 390 23.46 9.45 -13.61
CA SER A 390 23.83 10.63 -14.38
C SER A 390 22.67 11.15 -15.25
N ARG A 391 21.84 10.27 -15.83
CA ARG A 391 20.67 10.66 -16.61
C ARG A 391 19.57 11.28 -15.73
N ALA A 392 19.37 10.74 -14.54
CA ALA A 392 18.29 11.14 -13.64
C ALA A 392 18.56 12.46 -12.92
N VAL A 393 19.80 12.65 -12.43
CA VAL A 393 20.13 13.74 -11.49
C VAL A 393 21.40 14.50 -11.87
N GLY A 394 22.03 14.17 -13.01
CA GLY A 394 23.25 14.82 -13.48
C GLY A 394 24.40 14.65 -12.48
N ASN A 395 25.04 15.77 -12.13
CA ASN A 395 26.17 15.81 -11.18
C ASN A 395 25.74 16.20 -9.76
N GLN A 396 24.44 16.11 -9.43
CA GLN A 396 23.98 16.41 -8.08
C GLN A 396 24.63 15.46 -7.07
N PRO A 397 25.08 15.96 -5.90
CA PRO A 397 25.71 15.12 -4.89
C PRO A 397 24.69 14.17 -4.27
N VAL A 398 25.09 12.91 -4.08
CA VAL A 398 24.32 11.93 -3.31
C VAL A 398 24.42 12.28 -1.83
N ALA A 399 23.28 12.35 -1.15
CA ALA A 399 23.21 12.64 0.28
C ALA A 399 24.10 11.69 1.08
N GLN A 400 24.92 12.26 1.97
CA GLN A 400 25.70 11.52 2.95
C GLN A 400 24.92 11.44 4.27
N GLY A 401 25.10 10.36 5.03
CA GLY A 401 24.40 10.19 6.30
C GLY A 401 22.95 9.71 6.14
N ARG A 402 22.12 9.96 7.17
CA ARG A 402 20.70 9.60 7.18
C ARG A 402 19.89 10.73 6.55
N PRO A 403 18.88 10.48 5.70
CA PRO A 403 18.13 11.55 5.05
C PRO A 403 17.43 12.50 6.02
N ALA A 404 17.05 12.01 7.20
CA ALA A 404 16.39 12.82 8.23
C ALA A 404 17.33 13.82 8.93
N ASP A 405 18.66 13.65 8.87
CA ASP A 405 19.61 14.58 9.51
C ASP A 405 19.58 15.97 8.84
N GLN A 406 19.01 16.04 7.63
CA GLN A 406 18.84 17.28 6.87
C GLN A 406 17.49 17.97 7.16
N LEU A 407 16.61 17.35 7.94
CA LEU A 407 15.29 17.88 8.26
C LEU A 407 15.35 18.70 9.56
N PRO A 408 14.92 19.98 9.55
CA PRO A 408 14.73 20.72 10.79
C PRO A 408 13.55 20.14 11.58
N ALA A 409 13.54 20.36 12.89
CA ALA A 409 12.42 20.00 13.76
C ALA A 409 11.08 20.52 13.20
N GLU A 410 10.08 19.65 13.11
CA GLU A 410 8.84 19.94 12.38
C GLU A 410 7.68 20.30 13.28
N LEU A 411 7.59 19.72 14.48
CA LEU A 411 6.44 19.86 15.37
C LEU A 411 6.12 21.33 15.74
N PRO A 412 7.09 22.23 15.98
CA PRO A 412 6.80 23.64 16.27
C PRO A 412 6.04 24.33 15.13
N ARG A 413 6.53 24.19 13.89
CA ARG A 413 5.91 24.79 12.70
C ARG A 413 4.58 24.13 12.36
N LEU A 414 4.47 22.81 12.50
CA LEU A 414 3.23 22.09 12.23
C LEU A 414 2.13 22.48 13.22
N ARG A 415 2.49 22.72 14.49
CA ARG A 415 1.55 23.20 15.51
C ARG A 415 0.98 24.58 15.17
N GLU A 416 1.81 25.49 14.68
CA GLU A 416 1.36 26.79 14.18
C GLU A 416 0.46 26.64 12.95
N ALA A 417 0.83 25.77 12.00
CA ALA A 417 0.10 25.58 10.75
C ALA A 417 -1.28 24.92 10.93
N ILE A 418 -1.43 24.01 11.89
CA ILE A 418 -2.72 23.35 12.17
C ILE A 418 -3.62 24.18 13.08
N GLY A 419 -3.02 25.01 13.95
CA GLY A 419 -3.75 25.91 14.84
C GLY A 419 -4.64 25.17 15.84
N ASP A 420 -5.84 25.71 16.05
CA ASP A 420 -6.84 25.20 16.98
C ASP A 420 -7.54 23.91 16.51
N LEU A 421 -7.26 23.46 15.28
CA LEU A 421 -7.83 22.22 14.76
C LEU A 421 -7.21 20.97 15.40
N ALA A 422 -5.98 21.06 15.90
CA ALA A 422 -5.36 20.00 16.70
C ALA A 422 -5.65 20.24 18.18
N GLU A 423 -6.54 19.46 18.77
CA GLU A 423 -6.95 19.59 20.18
C GLU A 423 -5.99 18.82 21.12
N ARG A 424 -5.29 17.82 20.58
CA ARG A 424 -4.33 16.96 21.28
C ARG A 424 -3.09 16.68 20.42
N GLU A 425 -2.02 16.20 21.06
CA GLU A 425 -0.78 15.87 20.36
C GLU A 425 -0.96 14.78 19.29
N GLU A 426 -1.88 13.84 19.49
CA GLU A 426 -2.27 12.82 18.50
C GLU A 426 -2.84 13.43 17.21
N ASP A 427 -3.56 14.55 17.32
CA ASP A 427 -4.10 15.28 16.16
C ASP A 427 -2.97 15.97 15.39
N LEU A 428 -2.03 16.58 16.13
CA LEU A 428 -0.82 17.17 15.54
C LEU A 428 0.00 16.11 14.79
N LEU A 429 0.16 14.91 15.35
CA LEU A 429 0.86 13.80 14.69
C LEU A 429 0.10 13.28 13.46
N THR A 430 -1.24 13.19 13.54
CA THR A 430 -2.07 12.83 12.38
C THR A 430 -1.88 13.84 11.24
N PHE A 431 -1.86 15.13 11.55
CA PHE A 431 -1.56 16.19 10.60
C PHE A 431 -0.11 16.14 10.09
N ALA A 432 0.87 15.86 10.94
CA ALA A 432 2.27 15.74 10.55
C ALA A 432 2.48 14.64 9.50
N LEU A 433 1.83 13.49 9.70
CA LEU A 433 1.93 12.31 8.83
C LEU A 433 1.15 12.49 7.52
N PHE A 434 -0.01 13.17 7.58
CA PHE A 434 -0.89 13.39 6.44
C PHE A 434 -1.43 14.83 6.46
N PRO A 435 -0.70 15.83 5.96
CA PRO A 435 -1.09 17.24 6.13
C PRO A 435 -2.48 17.59 5.60
N ASP A 436 -2.76 17.33 4.33
CA ASP A 436 -4.05 17.69 3.72
C ASP A 436 -5.17 16.80 4.25
N ILE A 437 -4.97 15.48 4.21
CA ILE A 437 -5.99 14.50 4.58
C ILE A 437 -6.27 14.50 6.08
N GLY A 438 -5.23 14.69 6.89
CA GLY A 438 -5.32 14.82 8.33
C GLY A 438 -6.05 16.11 8.71
N ARG A 439 -5.78 17.23 8.03
CA ARG A 439 -6.55 18.47 8.22
C ARG A 439 -8.02 18.25 7.89
N ASP A 440 -8.33 17.69 6.73
CA ASP A 440 -9.71 17.41 6.31
C ASP A 440 -10.42 16.47 7.28
N PHE A 441 -9.71 15.43 7.74
CA PHE A 441 -10.22 14.48 8.72
C PHE A 441 -10.53 15.15 10.06
N LEU A 442 -9.61 15.96 10.60
CA LEU A 442 -9.81 16.65 11.88
C LEU A 442 -10.95 17.66 11.79
N ALA A 443 -11.06 18.40 10.67
CA ALA A 443 -12.17 19.32 10.43
C ALA A 443 -13.50 18.58 10.37
N GLY A 444 -13.57 17.49 9.58
CA GLY A 444 -14.76 16.66 9.49
C GLY A 444 -15.14 16.00 10.83
N ARG A 445 -14.15 15.60 11.63
CA ARG A 445 -14.37 15.04 12.98
C ARG A 445 -15.02 16.08 13.90
N ARG A 446 -14.51 17.32 13.89
CA ARG A 446 -15.04 18.45 14.68
C ARG A 446 -16.46 18.84 14.25
N GLU A 447 -16.77 18.73 12.96
CA GLU A 447 -18.08 19.05 12.39
C GLU A 447 -19.09 17.89 12.46
N GLY A 448 -18.64 16.68 12.75
CA GLY A 448 -19.48 15.48 12.69
C GLY A 448 -19.88 15.07 11.27
N SER A 449 -19.09 15.45 10.26
CA SER A 449 -19.38 15.24 8.83
C SER A 449 -18.64 14.05 8.20
N LEU A 450 -17.88 13.30 9.00
CA LEU A 450 -17.14 12.12 8.55
C LEU A 450 -18.07 11.00 8.08
N VAL A 451 -17.89 10.57 6.83
CA VAL A 451 -18.63 9.44 6.24
C VAL A 451 -17.64 8.38 5.75
N PRO A 452 -17.69 7.15 6.30
CA PRO A 452 -16.81 6.06 5.88
C PRO A 452 -17.13 5.62 4.44
N GLU A 453 -16.13 5.05 3.76
CA GLU A 453 -16.35 4.36 2.48
C GLU A 453 -17.40 3.24 2.67
N PRO A 454 -18.44 3.17 1.80
CA PRO A 454 -19.45 2.11 1.87
C PRO A 454 -18.84 0.72 1.74
N LEU A 455 -19.28 -0.22 2.58
CA LEU A 455 -18.85 -1.62 2.51
C LEU A 455 -19.52 -2.38 1.36
N GLU A 456 -20.78 -2.07 1.11
CA GLU A 456 -21.54 -2.60 -0.03
C GLU A 456 -21.28 -1.77 -1.29
N GLU A 457 -21.34 -2.40 -2.46
CA GLU A 457 -21.36 -1.65 -3.71
C GLU A 457 -22.66 -0.83 -3.79
N THR A 458 -22.54 0.49 -3.88
CA THR A 458 -23.64 1.36 -4.28
C THR A 458 -23.97 1.06 -5.75
N GLY A 459 -24.77 0.03 -5.96
CA GLY A 459 -25.09 -0.54 -7.27
C GLY A 459 -25.62 -1.97 -7.21
N THR A 460 -25.32 -2.70 -6.14
CA THR A 460 -25.91 -4.02 -5.83
C THR A 460 -26.66 -3.99 -4.51
N ALA A 461 -27.49 -2.96 -4.32
CA ALA A 461 -28.75 -3.29 -3.67
C ALA A 461 -29.27 -4.48 -4.49
N ARG A 462 -29.39 -5.65 -3.85
CA ARG A 462 -30.53 -6.50 -4.15
C ARG A 462 -31.68 -5.53 -4.08
N ARG A 463 -32.08 -5.02 -5.25
CA ARG A 463 -33.44 -4.59 -5.47
C ARG A 463 -34.21 -5.68 -4.72
N PRO A 464 -35.13 -5.34 -3.79
CA PRO A 464 -36.19 -6.30 -3.54
C PRO A 464 -36.63 -6.79 -4.92
N VAL A 465 -37.11 -8.01 -5.05
CA VAL A 465 -37.80 -8.41 -6.28
C VAL A 465 -39.08 -7.56 -6.38
N ALA A 466 -38.92 -6.24 -6.52
CA ALA A 466 -39.76 -5.33 -7.23
C ALA A 466 -39.46 -5.71 -8.66
N GLU A 467 -40.30 -6.61 -9.14
CA GLU A 467 -40.67 -6.84 -10.53
C GLU A 467 -39.64 -6.29 -11.51
N ALA A 468 -38.96 -7.20 -12.21
CA ALA A 468 -38.37 -6.85 -13.50
C ALA A 468 -39.35 -5.94 -14.25
N PRO A 469 -38.89 -4.84 -14.88
CA PRO A 469 -39.79 -3.98 -15.64
C PRO A 469 -40.62 -4.90 -16.55
N PRO A 470 -41.96 -4.79 -16.52
CA PRO A 470 -42.80 -5.73 -17.24
C PRO A 470 -42.30 -5.80 -18.68
N THR A 471 -42.06 -7.00 -19.17
CA THR A 471 -41.65 -7.19 -20.57
C THR A 471 -42.83 -6.94 -21.51
N ASP A 472 -44.04 -6.92 -20.96
CA ASP A 472 -45.31 -6.71 -21.65
C ASP A 472 -46.05 -5.53 -20.99
N PHE A 473 -46.28 -4.45 -21.73
CA PHE A 473 -46.94 -3.25 -21.21
C PHE A 473 -47.65 -2.49 -22.32
N VAL A 474 -48.71 -1.76 -21.97
CA VAL A 474 -49.45 -0.91 -22.92
C VAL A 474 -48.90 0.50 -22.84
N ILE A 475 -48.59 1.11 -23.98
CA ILE A 475 -48.21 2.52 -24.07
C ILE A 475 -49.29 3.31 -24.81
N ASP A 476 -49.64 4.48 -24.29
CA ASP A 476 -50.51 5.43 -24.97
C ASP A 476 -49.65 6.50 -25.66
N VAL A 477 -49.70 6.55 -26.99
CA VAL A 477 -48.96 7.52 -27.79
C VAL A 477 -49.94 8.27 -28.67
N HIS A 478 -50.03 9.59 -28.48
CA HIS A 478 -50.93 10.47 -29.24
C HIS A 478 -52.44 10.09 -29.17
N GLY A 479 -52.87 9.39 -28.12
CA GLY A 479 -54.26 9.00 -27.91
C GLY A 479 -54.64 7.60 -28.42
N GLU A 480 -53.67 6.84 -28.91
CA GLU A 480 -53.81 5.42 -29.28
C GLU A 480 -52.98 4.54 -28.34
N SER A 481 -53.56 3.41 -27.93
CA SER A 481 -52.92 2.43 -27.04
C SER A 481 -52.29 1.30 -27.85
N TYR A 482 -51.03 0.99 -27.57
CA TYR A 482 -50.26 -0.08 -28.21
C TYR A 482 -49.81 -1.10 -27.17
N GLU A 483 -50.05 -2.38 -27.40
CA GLU A 483 -49.52 -3.47 -26.57
C GLU A 483 -48.07 -3.77 -27.00
N VAL A 484 -47.12 -3.51 -26.11
CA VAL A 484 -45.68 -3.64 -26.36
C VAL A 484 -45.13 -4.84 -25.61
N GLN A 485 -44.51 -5.78 -26.33
CA GLN A 485 -43.76 -6.89 -25.73
C GLN A 485 -42.28 -6.84 -26.13
N ILE A 486 -41.35 -6.87 -25.18
CA ILE A 486 -39.91 -6.91 -25.46
C ILE A 486 -39.48 -8.37 -25.66
N THR A 487 -39.14 -8.73 -26.91
CA THR A 487 -38.85 -10.12 -27.30
C THR A 487 -37.37 -10.47 -27.29
N GLY A 488 -36.46 -9.46 -27.24
CA GLY A 488 -35.03 -9.69 -27.08
C GLY A 488 -34.17 -8.43 -27.21
N VAL A 489 -32.92 -8.50 -26.75
CA VAL A 489 -31.95 -7.40 -26.85
C VAL A 489 -30.75 -7.87 -27.68
N GLY A 490 -30.46 -7.16 -28.77
CA GLY A 490 -29.32 -7.40 -29.66
C GLY A 490 -28.00 -6.86 -29.12
N ARG A 491 -26.91 -7.09 -29.86
CA ARG A 491 -25.55 -6.64 -29.47
C ARG A 491 -25.42 -5.13 -29.51
N ASP A 492 -24.64 -4.59 -28.57
CA ASP A 492 -24.26 -3.19 -28.52
C ASP A 492 -23.24 -2.89 -29.62
N VAL A 493 -23.54 -1.93 -30.49
CA VAL A 493 -22.61 -1.46 -31.53
C VAL A 493 -22.52 0.06 -31.40
N GLY A 494 -21.42 0.54 -30.82
CA GLY A 494 -21.13 1.97 -30.72
C GLY A 494 -22.08 2.75 -29.80
N GLY A 495 -22.59 2.13 -28.73
CA GLY A 495 -23.50 2.77 -27.78
C GLY A 495 -24.96 2.79 -28.24
N ARG A 496 -25.27 2.15 -29.38
CA ARG A 496 -26.62 1.95 -29.90
C ARG A 496 -27.00 0.50 -29.67
N ARG A 497 -28.13 0.25 -28.99
CA ARG A 497 -28.62 -1.10 -28.72
C ARG A 497 -29.88 -1.37 -29.53
N GLN A 498 -29.87 -2.46 -30.27
CA GLN A 498 -31.05 -2.93 -30.97
C GLN A 498 -31.93 -3.71 -29.99
N VAL A 499 -33.18 -3.30 -29.84
CA VAL A 499 -34.18 -3.99 -29.02
C VAL A 499 -35.28 -4.49 -29.96
N TYR A 500 -35.57 -5.78 -29.88
CA TYR A 500 -36.66 -6.40 -30.61
C TYR A 500 -37.91 -6.33 -29.73
N LEU A 501 -38.99 -5.80 -30.29
CA LEU A 501 -40.27 -5.69 -29.61
C LEU A 501 -41.42 -6.07 -30.54
N SER A 502 -42.55 -6.43 -29.97
CA SER A 502 -43.80 -6.71 -30.67
C SER A 502 -44.76 -5.56 -30.34
N LEU A 503 -45.31 -4.91 -31.36
CA LEU A 503 -46.40 -3.92 -31.22
C LEU A 503 -47.68 -4.57 -31.74
N ASP A 504 -48.66 -4.82 -30.86
CA ASP A 504 -49.93 -5.48 -31.18
C ASP A 504 -49.77 -6.81 -31.96
N GLY A 505 -48.72 -7.57 -31.63
CA GLY A 505 -48.41 -8.86 -32.26
C GLY A 505 -47.52 -8.78 -33.51
N MET A 506 -47.14 -7.59 -33.96
CA MET A 506 -46.24 -7.40 -35.10
C MET A 506 -44.79 -7.14 -34.63
N PRO A 507 -43.82 -7.97 -35.02
CA PRO A 507 -42.43 -7.81 -34.59
C PRO A 507 -41.75 -6.62 -35.27
N GLU A 508 -41.17 -5.75 -34.45
CA GLU A 508 -40.45 -4.54 -34.83
C GLU A 508 -39.05 -4.52 -34.18
N ALA A 509 -38.08 -3.93 -34.88
CA ALA A 509 -36.72 -3.77 -34.39
C ALA A 509 -36.41 -2.29 -34.20
N VAL A 510 -36.19 -1.86 -32.95
CA VAL A 510 -36.02 -0.45 -32.60
C VAL A 510 -34.63 -0.22 -32.02
N VAL A 511 -33.96 0.84 -32.47
CA VAL A 511 -32.61 1.18 -32.01
C VAL A 511 -32.73 2.17 -30.86
N PHE A 512 -32.30 1.75 -29.67
CA PHE A 512 -32.16 2.61 -28.51
C PHE A 512 -30.80 3.29 -28.52
N GLU A 513 -30.81 4.62 -28.51
CA GLU A 513 -29.63 5.45 -28.28
C GLU A 513 -29.77 6.11 -26.89
N PRO A 514 -28.88 5.81 -25.93
CA PRO A 514 -28.93 6.45 -24.62
C PRO A 514 -28.63 7.94 -24.77
N ARG A 515 -29.57 8.78 -24.33
CA ARG A 515 -29.36 10.21 -24.18
C ARG A 515 -28.58 10.44 -22.88
N ALA A 516 -27.25 10.56 -23.03
CA ALA A 516 -26.26 11.00 -22.04
C ALA A 516 -26.55 10.68 -20.56
N SER A 517 -25.80 9.74 -19.98
CA SER A 517 -25.50 9.79 -18.55
C SER A 517 -24.86 11.13 -18.23
N GLN A 518 -25.31 11.81 -17.18
CA GLN A 518 -24.68 13.05 -16.72
C GLN A 518 -23.18 12.80 -16.48
N PRO A 519 -22.28 13.42 -17.24
CA PRO A 519 -20.87 13.43 -16.89
C PRO A 519 -20.71 14.40 -15.71
N ALA A 520 -19.81 14.08 -14.79
CA ALA A 520 -19.20 15.10 -13.93
C ALA A 520 -18.73 16.27 -14.82
N PRO A 521 -18.73 17.53 -14.33
CA PRO A 521 -18.43 18.69 -15.17
C PRO A 521 -17.03 18.54 -15.77
N ALA A 522 -16.98 18.15 -17.05
CA ALA A 522 -15.76 18.17 -17.82
C ALA A 522 -15.47 19.64 -18.15
N ALA A 523 -14.30 20.12 -17.75
CA ALA A 523 -13.73 21.33 -18.33
C ALA A 523 -13.75 21.20 -19.86
N ALA A 524 -13.94 22.33 -20.56
CA ALA A 524 -13.92 22.35 -22.02
C ALA A 524 -12.69 21.61 -22.57
N PRO A 525 -12.81 20.81 -23.66
CA PRO A 525 -11.70 20.04 -24.19
C PRO A 525 -10.54 20.98 -24.54
N ARG A 526 -9.37 20.75 -23.93
CA ARG A 526 -8.15 21.54 -24.16
C ARG A 526 -7.66 21.37 -25.59
N ALA A 527 -7.05 22.43 -26.15
CA ALA A 527 -6.48 22.40 -27.49
C ALA A 527 -5.39 21.31 -27.61
N ARG A 528 -5.15 20.80 -28.83
CA ARG A 528 -4.07 19.85 -29.08
C ARG A 528 -2.72 20.54 -29.31
N ALA A 529 -1.66 19.98 -28.73
CA ALA A 529 -0.29 20.42 -28.93
C ALA A 529 0.13 20.25 -30.38
N SER A 530 0.56 21.35 -31.02
CA SER A 530 0.85 21.42 -32.45
C SER A 530 2.13 22.20 -32.79
N THR A 531 2.65 23.00 -31.86
CA THR A 531 3.88 23.80 -32.04
C THR A 531 4.92 23.41 -31.00
N ALA A 532 6.19 23.79 -31.23
CA ALA A 532 7.29 23.51 -30.29
C ALA A 532 7.10 24.17 -28.91
N GLY A 533 6.42 25.32 -28.88
CA GLY A 533 6.07 26.05 -27.67
C GLY A 533 4.92 25.42 -26.86
N HIS A 534 4.19 24.45 -27.42
CA HIS A 534 3.12 23.76 -26.70
C HIS A 534 3.69 22.63 -25.85
N VAL A 535 3.53 22.77 -24.55
CA VAL A 535 3.94 21.78 -23.56
C VAL A 535 2.80 20.81 -23.31
N THR A 536 3.10 19.52 -23.30
CA THR A 536 2.14 18.42 -23.07
C THR A 536 2.73 17.36 -22.14
N THR A 537 1.87 16.55 -21.54
CA THR A 537 2.28 15.41 -20.70
C THR A 537 2.64 14.17 -21.54
N ALA A 538 3.51 13.32 -21.00
CA ALA A 538 3.89 12.04 -21.63
C ALA A 538 2.85 10.94 -21.40
N MET A 539 2.08 11.01 -20.31
CA MET A 539 1.07 10.02 -19.94
C MET A 539 -0.16 10.68 -19.28
N PRO A 540 -1.34 10.05 -19.29
CA PRO A 540 -2.49 10.55 -18.56
C PRO A 540 -2.20 10.67 -17.06
N GLY A 541 -2.68 11.73 -16.42
CA GLY A 541 -2.41 11.99 -15.00
C GLY A 541 -3.21 13.16 -14.43
N THR A 542 -2.84 13.59 -13.23
CA THR A 542 -3.42 14.75 -12.54
C THR A 542 -2.33 15.79 -12.27
N ILE A 543 -2.64 17.09 -12.41
CA ILE A 543 -1.70 18.16 -12.04
C ILE A 543 -1.58 18.24 -10.51
N VAL A 544 -0.38 18.04 -9.99
CA VAL A 544 -0.05 18.20 -8.56
C VAL A 544 0.29 19.65 -8.27
N GLU A 545 1.10 20.26 -9.15
CA GLU A 545 1.60 21.61 -8.95
C GLU A 545 1.91 22.29 -10.29
N VAL A 546 1.70 23.60 -10.33
CA VAL A 546 2.08 24.47 -11.44
C VAL A 546 3.24 25.34 -10.97
N LEU A 547 4.42 25.16 -11.56
CA LEU A 547 5.67 25.77 -11.08
C LEU A 547 5.95 27.16 -11.70
N VAL A 548 5.15 27.56 -12.69
CA VAL A 548 5.34 28.79 -13.44
C VAL A 548 4.07 29.63 -13.56
N GLY A 549 4.24 30.94 -13.61
CA GLY A 549 3.18 31.91 -13.88
C GLY A 549 3.18 32.42 -15.33
N VAL A 550 2.03 32.92 -15.79
CA VAL A 550 1.94 33.65 -17.07
C VAL A 550 2.89 34.85 -17.05
N GLY A 551 3.65 35.01 -18.13
CA GLY A 551 4.68 36.03 -18.28
C GLY A 551 6.03 35.67 -17.65
N GLN A 552 6.19 34.51 -17.03
CA GLN A 552 7.49 34.08 -16.51
C GLN A 552 8.43 33.67 -17.64
N ARG A 553 9.72 34.03 -17.54
CA ARG A 553 10.76 33.55 -18.45
C ARG A 553 11.22 32.17 -18.00
N VAL A 554 11.35 31.24 -18.95
CA VAL A 554 11.78 29.86 -18.72
C VAL A 554 12.91 29.48 -19.66
N GLU A 555 13.80 28.61 -19.19
CA GLU A 555 14.86 28.01 -19.99
C GLU A 555 14.39 26.67 -20.59
N GLU A 556 15.00 26.25 -21.69
CA GLU A 556 14.76 24.91 -22.24
C GLU A 556 15.19 23.85 -21.22
N GLY A 557 14.33 22.86 -20.98
CA GLY A 557 14.55 21.83 -19.96
C GLY A 557 14.16 22.23 -18.53
N GLN A 558 13.77 23.48 -18.29
CA GLN A 558 13.27 23.89 -16.97
C GLN A 558 11.94 23.17 -16.63
N ALA A 559 11.81 22.65 -15.40
CA ALA A 559 10.55 22.07 -14.92
C ALA A 559 9.48 23.16 -14.75
N ILE A 560 8.29 22.93 -15.29
CA ILE A 560 7.20 23.93 -15.31
C ILE A 560 5.87 23.40 -14.75
N LEU A 561 5.66 22.08 -14.70
CA LEU A 561 4.53 21.44 -14.04
C LEU A 561 5.01 20.18 -13.32
N ILE A 562 4.27 19.77 -12.28
CA ILE A 562 4.38 18.45 -11.67
C ILE A 562 3.07 17.72 -11.92
N THR A 563 3.15 16.54 -12.55
CA THR A 563 2.00 15.65 -12.75
C THR A 563 2.14 14.39 -11.91
N GLU A 564 1.05 13.93 -11.31
CA GLU A 564 0.94 12.61 -10.68
C GLU A 564 0.28 11.66 -11.66
N ALA A 565 0.93 10.53 -11.91
CA ALA A 565 0.32 9.37 -12.51
C ALA A 565 0.76 8.13 -11.74
N MET A 566 -0.17 7.20 -11.51
CA MET A 566 0.11 5.97 -10.76
C MET A 566 0.75 6.23 -9.37
N LYS A 567 0.33 7.29 -8.67
CA LYS A 567 0.89 7.75 -7.37
C LYS A 567 2.36 8.14 -7.40
N MET A 568 2.89 8.46 -8.58
CA MET A 568 4.27 8.89 -8.78
C MET A 568 4.28 10.24 -9.47
N GLU A 569 5.17 11.12 -9.01
CA GLU A 569 5.30 12.45 -9.57
C GLU A 569 6.32 12.48 -10.70
N THR A 570 6.00 13.22 -11.77
CA THR A 570 6.91 13.48 -12.89
C THR A 570 6.87 14.96 -13.24
N GLU A 571 8.06 15.53 -13.43
CA GLU A 571 8.22 16.89 -13.93
C GLU A 571 7.92 16.96 -15.43
N VAL A 572 7.13 17.95 -15.83
CA VAL A 572 6.98 18.33 -17.23
C VAL A 572 7.89 19.52 -17.49
N HIS A 573 8.77 19.38 -18.48
CA HIS A 573 9.79 20.36 -18.79
C HIS A 573 9.41 21.24 -19.98
N ALA A 574 9.89 22.49 -19.96
CA ALA A 574 9.83 23.41 -21.09
C ALA A 574 10.59 22.83 -22.29
N ARG A 575 9.96 22.82 -23.47
CA ARG A 575 10.53 22.30 -24.73
C ARG A 575 11.39 23.31 -25.49
N GLN A 576 11.37 24.56 -25.05
CA GLN A 576 12.15 25.66 -25.60
C GLN A 576 12.31 26.74 -24.53
N ALA A 577 13.36 27.55 -24.65
CA ALA A 577 13.50 28.78 -23.88
C ALA A 577 12.51 29.84 -24.38
N GLY A 578 12.01 30.69 -23.48
CA GLY A 578 11.07 31.74 -23.86
C GLY A 578 10.26 32.29 -22.68
N ARG A 579 9.13 32.90 -23.00
CA ARG A 579 8.18 33.45 -22.03
C ARG A 579 6.89 32.65 -22.05
N VAL A 580 6.37 32.32 -20.86
CA VAL A 580 5.09 31.63 -20.69
C VAL A 580 3.97 32.57 -21.13
N GLU A 581 3.24 32.23 -22.18
CA GLU A 581 2.11 33.01 -22.71
C GLU A 581 0.80 32.63 -22.02
N ALA A 582 0.57 31.34 -21.81
CA ALA A 582 -0.65 30.84 -21.18
C ALA A 582 -0.39 29.57 -20.36
N VAL A 583 -1.17 29.41 -19.29
CA VAL A 583 -1.24 28.18 -18.48
C VAL A 583 -2.71 27.74 -18.47
N HIS A 584 -2.99 26.54 -19.02
CA HIS A 584 -4.35 26.03 -19.26
C HIS A 584 -4.81 24.98 -18.24
N VAL A 585 -4.05 24.83 -17.16
CA VAL A 585 -4.28 23.84 -16.12
C VAL A 585 -4.12 24.43 -14.74
N VAL A 586 -4.86 23.88 -13.80
CA VAL A 586 -4.71 24.18 -12.36
C VAL A 586 -4.45 22.90 -11.58
N LYS A 587 -3.99 23.04 -10.32
CA LYS A 587 -3.84 21.91 -9.39
C LYS A 587 -5.15 21.12 -9.30
N GLY A 588 -5.05 19.79 -9.43
CA GLY A 588 -6.18 18.86 -9.41
C GLY A 588 -6.77 18.52 -10.79
N ASP A 589 -6.37 19.22 -11.85
CA ASP A 589 -6.86 18.93 -13.20
C ASP A 589 -6.36 17.59 -13.72
N ARG A 590 -7.26 16.80 -14.33
CA ARG A 590 -6.88 15.63 -15.15
C ARG A 590 -6.38 16.08 -16.51
N VAL A 591 -5.30 15.46 -16.97
CA VAL A 591 -4.62 15.77 -18.23
C VAL A 591 -4.32 14.51 -19.02
N THR A 592 -4.33 14.61 -20.35
CA THR A 592 -3.99 13.51 -21.26
C THR A 592 -2.91 13.89 -22.27
N PRO A 593 -2.13 12.93 -22.79
CA PRO A 593 -1.09 13.21 -23.77
C PRO A 593 -1.65 13.87 -25.03
N GLY A 594 -0.98 14.91 -25.48
CA GLY A 594 -1.37 15.69 -26.65
C GLY A 594 -2.24 16.90 -26.35
N GLU A 595 -2.73 17.09 -25.11
CA GLU A 595 -3.34 18.36 -24.67
C GLU A 595 -2.27 19.44 -24.47
N VAL A 596 -2.57 20.70 -24.84
CA VAL A 596 -1.75 21.86 -24.49
C VAL A 596 -1.99 22.20 -23.02
N LEU A 597 -0.92 22.14 -22.22
CA LEU A 597 -0.95 22.45 -20.79
C LEU A 597 -0.41 23.86 -20.53
N VAL A 598 0.70 24.21 -21.22
CA VAL A 598 1.37 25.51 -21.14
C VAL A 598 1.83 25.91 -22.54
N GLU A 599 1.75 27.20 -22.86
CA GLU A 599 2.26 27.80 -24.09
C GLU A 599 3.49 28.65 -23.80
N ILE A 600 4.59 28.40 -24.51
CA ILE A 600 5.84 29.14 -24.40
C ILE A 600 6.14 29.79 -25.75
N VAL A 601 6.31 31.12 -25.75
CA VAL A 601 6.72 31.87 -26.94
C VAL A 601 8.22 32.13 -26.85
N ALA A 602 8.95 31.81 -27.92
CA ALA A 602 10.39 32.09 -27.99
C ALA A 602 10.61 33.60 -27.93
N GLU A 603 11.50 34.06 -27.03
CA GLU A 603 11.97 35.44 -27.06
C GLU A 603 13.05 35.54 -28.16
N ALA A 604 12.88 36.49 -29.09
CA ALA A 604 13.77 36.74 -30.22
C ALA A 604 15.11 37.33 -29.79
#